data_AF-A0A087GGL5-F1
#
_entry.id   AF-A0A087GGL5-F1
#
_cell.length_a   1.000
_cell.length_b   1.000
_cell.length_c   1.000
_cell.angle_alpha   90.00
_cell.angle_beta   90.00
_cell.angle_gamma   90.00
#
_symmetry.space_group_name_H-M   'P 1'
#
loop_
_entity.id
_entity.type
_entity.pdbx_description
1 polymer ?
#
loop_
_entity_poly.entity_id
_entity_poly.type
_entity_poly.pdbx_seq_one_letter_code
_entity_poly.pdbx_strand_id
1 'polypeptide(L)'
;MASLSLPVQNPLLVSGSNLYRKQRSMMTSSSLTSIASSLGTSVSTVRRSGLGVVKMQAVDEDIDVKQMRDMAAAKKRWDGLLREGKVKLLTPREAGYATSLSNKPLLDVRPSSERDKAWVKGSTWVPIFDNDDNLDAGTLSKKVTSFAMGGWWSGAPTLAFNKLFLSKVEEKFPKDAELIVACQKGLRSLAACELLYNAGYENLFWVQGGLESAGEEDLVTEGAKPLKLAGIGGFSEFLGWTDQQRAQAAKEGWGYRLVYTARLFGVVLAADALLVGAQQLGHYIQDLRGH
;
A
#
# COMPACT_ATOMS: atom_id res chain seq x y z
N MET A 1 17.35 64.31 -37.81
CA MET A 1 16.27 63.64 -37.08
C MET A 1 16.88 62.91 -35.89
N ALA A 2 16.22 62.99 -34.75
CA ALA A 2 16.79 62.88 -33.41
C ALA A 2 17.29 61.47 -33.03
N SER A 3 18.39 61.46 -32.28
CA SER A 3 18.80 60.44 -31.30
C SER A 3 17.72 60.23 -30.22
N LEU A 4 17.73 59.08 -29.53
CA LEU A 4 17.37 58.82 -28.11
C LEU A 4 17.22 57.29 -27.91
N SER A 5 18.20 56.60 -27.31
CA SER A 5 18.30 56.23 -25.87
C SER A 5 17.40 55.06 -25.44
N LEU A 6 18.05 54.00 -24.93
CA LEU A 6 17.44 52.94 -24.10
C LEU A 6 16.70 53.54 -22.89
N PRO A 7 15.75 52.79 -22.32
CA PRO A 7 15.84 52.57 -20.89
C PRO A 7 15.69 51.09 -20.48
N VAL A 8 16.59 50.72 -19.58
CA VAL A 8 16.44 49.68 -18.55
C VAL A 8 15.22 50.00 -17.69
N GLN A 9 14.38 49.01 -17.37
CA GLN A 9 13.52 49.01 -16.17
C GLN A 9 12.96 47.60 -15.87
N ASN A 10 13.59 46.90 -14.92
CA ASN A 10 12.89 46.23 -13.82
C ASN A 10 12.85 47.27 -12.67
N PRO A 11 11.86 47.32 -11.76
CA PRO A 11 11.58 46.22 -10.83
C PRO A 11 10.12 46.10 -10.31
N LEU A 12 9.93 45.08 -9.44
CA LEU A 12 8.91 44.88 -8.38
C LEU A 12 7.74 43.94 -8.71
N LEU A 13 7.68 42.73 -8.11
CA LEU A 13 7.24 42.37 -6.75
C LEU A 13 5.70 42.20 -6.64
N VAL A 14 5.21 40.99 -6.95
CA VAL A 14 3.90 40.47 -6.51
C VAL A 14 4.13 39.01 -6.12
N SER A 15 4.44 38.75 -4.85
CA SER A 15 3.49 38.38 -3.79
C SER A 15 2.82 37.04 -4.06
N GLY A 16 3.33 36.02 -3.37
CA GLY A 16 2.83 34.66 -3.44
C GLY A 16 1.47 34.50 -2.77
N SER A 17 0.74 33.47 -3.18
CA SER A 17 -0.28 32.89 -2.33
C SER A 17 -0.31 31.37 -2.50
N ASN A 18 -0.18 30.73 -1.34
CA ASN A 18 -0.16 29.30 -1.10
C ASN A 18 -1.53 28.68 -1.42
N LEU A 19 -1.55 27.63 -2.24
CA LEU A 19 -2.70 26.72 -2.34
C LEU A 19 -2.42 25.44 -1.54
N TYR A 20 -2.49 25.58 -0.23
CA TYR A 20 -2.57 24.45 0.71
C TYR A 20 -4.06 24.12 0.93
N ARG A 21 -4.58 23.14 0.20
CA ARG A 21 -5.96 22.63 0.38
C ARG A 21 -6.01 21.77 1.66
N LYS A 22 -6.33 22.40 2.78
CA LYS A 22 -6.56 21.76 4.08
C LYS A 22 -8.04 21.41 4.23
N GLN A 23 -8.35 20.13 4.13
CA GLN A 23 -9.69 19.59 4.40
C GLN A 23 -9.86 19.52 5.94
N ARG A 24 -10.74 20.36 6.51
CA ARG A 24 -11.16 20.30 7.92
C ARG A 24 -12.57 19.73 7.98
N SER A 25 -12.72 18.60 8.64
CA SER A 25 -14.01 18.05 9.06
C SER A 25 -14.56 18.86 10.22
N MET A 26 -15.82 19.25 10.07
CA MET A 26 -16.65 20.01 10.99
C MET A 26 -17.11 19.09 12.13
N MET A 27 -16.68 19.33 13.36
CA MET A 27 -17.28 18.72 14.55
C MET A 27 -18.05 19.80 15.30
N THR A 28 -19.35 19.59 15.39
CA THR A 28 -20.32 20.44 16.08
C THR A 28 -20.17 20.28 17.59
N SER A 29 -19.73 21.35 18.25
CA SER A 29 -19.76 21.47 19.71
C SER A 29 -21.12 22.00 20.17
N SER A 30 -21.90 21.18 20.87
CA SER A 30 -23.05 21.65 21.64
C SER A 30 -22.65 21.80 23.11
N SER A 31 -22.53 23.06 23.53
CA SER A 31 -22.34 23.47 24.92
C SER A 31 -23.66 23.36 25.68
N LEU A 32 -23.65 22.71 26.86
CA LEU A 32 -24.65 22.94 27.90
C LEU A 32 -23.92 23.00 29.25
N THR A 33 -23.78 24.22 29.76
CA THR A 33 -23.56 24.52 31.17
C THR A 33 -24.87 24.35 31.93
N SER A 34 -24.85 23.77 33.13
CA SER A 34 -25.30 24.47 34.35
C SER A 34 -25.42 23.57 35.60
N ILE A 35 -25.05 24.18 36.72
CA ILE A 35 -25.55 24.05 38.11
C ILE A 35 -25.08 22.86 38.97
N ALA A 36 -24.46 23.25 40.07
CA ALA A 36 -24.12 22.45 41.24
C ALA A 36 -25.36 22.15 42.10
N SER A 37 -25.37 20.98 42.73
CA SER A 37 -26.04 20.77 44.01
C SER A 37 -25.35 19.67 44.80
N SER A 38 -25.03 20.00 46.04
CA SER A 38 -24.55 19.11 47.10
C SER A 38 -25.66 18.19 47.59
N LEU A 39 -25.34 16.93 47.89
CA LEU A 39 -25.83 16.23 49.09
C LEU A 39 -24.97 14.98 49.33
N GLY A 40 -24.48 14.82 50.56
CA GLY A 40 -23.73 13.65 50.98
C GLY A 40 -24.61 12.43 51.23
N THR A 41 -24.00 11.25 51.22
CA THR A 41 -24.31 10.14 52.12
C THR A 41 -23.20 9.10 52.06
N SER A 42 -22.71 8.76 53.24
CA SER A 42 -21.84 7.64 53.57
C SER A 42 -22.51 6.28 53.27
N VAL A 43 -21.73 5.25 52.93
CA VAL A 43 -21.66 3.94 53.63
C VAL A 43 -21.06 2.82 52.76
N SER A 44 -20.22 2.03 53.42
CA SER A 44 -19.83 0.62 53.16
C SER A 44 -18.74 0.30 52.12
N THR A 45 -17.56 0.07 52.68
CA THR A 45 -16.54 -0.89 52.26
C THR A 45 -17.17 -2.24 51.90
N VAL A 46 -17.06 -2.65 50.64
CA VAL A 46 -17.17 -4.05 50.23
C VAL A 46 -15.83 -4.46 49.63
N ARG A 47 -15.07 -5.27 50.38
CA ARG A 47 -13.92 -6.01 49.86
C ARG A 47 -14.42 -6.95 48.78
N ARG A 48 -14.17 -6.62 47.52
CA ARG A 48 -14.34 -7.55 46.41
C ARG A 48 -13.07 -8.38 46.28
N SER A 49 -13.20 -9.65 46.64
CA SER A 49 -12.22 -10.70 46.43
C SER A 49 -11.69 -10.66 44.99
N GLY A 50 -10.37 -10.71 44.85
CA GLY A 50 -9.70 -10.82 43.57
C GLY A 50 -10.02 -12.17 42.94
N LEU A 51 -10.95 -12.19 41.99
CA LEU A 51 -10.90 -13.14 40.90
C LEU A 51 -10.02 -12.53 39.81
N GLY A 52 -8.86 -13.16 39.60
CA GLY A 52 -8.02 -12.88 38.44
C GLY A 52 -8.82 -13.10 37.18
N VAL A 53 -9.27 -12.00 36.57
CA VAL A 53 -9.66 -11.98 35.17
C VAL A 53 -8.38 -12.22 34.40
N VAL A 54 -8.20 -13.44 33.90
CA VAL A 54 -7.17 -13.74 32.91
C VAL A 54 -7.50 -12.89 31.70
N LYS A 55 -6.78 -11.78 31.57
CA LYS A 55 -6.92 -10.79 30.51
C LYS A 55 -6.27 -11.33 29.24
N MET A 56 -6.90 -12.35 28.65
CA MET A 56 -6.41 -13.00 27.42
C MET A 56 -6.53 -12.11 26.17
N GLN A 57 -7.16 -10.94 26.28
CA GLN A 57 -7.42 -10.02 25.16
C GLN A 57 -6.44 -8.84 25.07
N ALA A 58 -5.56 -8.65 26.07
CA ALA A 58 -4.64 -7.52 26.09
C ALA A 58 -3.41 -7.72 25.18
N VAL A 59 -2.97 -8.96 24.96
CA VAL A 59 -1.70 -9.24 24.27
C VAL A 59 -1.79 -8.90 22.78
N ASP A 60 -2.91 -9.21 22.11
CA ASP A 60 -3.07 -8.91 20.68
C ASP A 60 -3.29 -7.41 20.43
N GLU A 61 -4.11 -6.74 21.24
CA GLU A 61 -4.30 -5.28 21.13
C GLU A 61 -2.99 -4.52 21.37
N ASP A 62 -2.17 -4.96 22.33
CA ASP A 62 -0.86 -4.34 22.59
C ASP A 62 0.13 -4.57 21.42
N ILE A 63 0.03 -5.71 20.71
CA ILE A 63 0.84 -5.99 19.52
C ILE A 63 0.43 -5.06 18.37
N ASP A 64 -0.87 -4.90 18.11
CA ASP A 64 -1.37 -4.06 17.04
C ASP A 64 -1.02 -2.58 17.26
N VAL A 65 -1.18 -2.09 18.50
CA VAL A 65 -0.82 -0.71 18.86
C VAL A 65 0.69 -0.49 18.73
N LYS A 66 1.50 -1.48 19.13
CA LYS A 66 2.96 -1.43 18.94
C LYS A 66 3.32 -1.39 17.45
N GLN A 67 2.71 -2.25 16.63
CA GLN A 67 2.91 -2.26 15.19
C GLN A 67 2.53 -0.93 14.54
N MET A 68 1.39 -0.35 14.90
CA MET A 68 0.98 0.98 14.41
C MET A 68 2.00 2.06 14.77
N ARG A 69 2.53 2.02 16.01
CA ARG A 69 3.55 2.98 16.48
C ARG A 69 4.86 2.81 15.72
N ASP A 70 5.27 1.57 15.48
CA ASP A 70 6.50 1.25 14.76
C ASP A 70 6.40 1.64 13.27
N MET A 71 5.24 1.42 12.63
CA MET A 71 4.96 1.88 11.27
C MET A 71 4.95 3.41 11.18
N ALA A 72 4.37 4.11 12.14
CA ALA A 72 4.38 5.56 12.20
C ALA A 72 5.80 6.11 12.40
N ALA A 73 6.59 5.48 13.26
CA ALA A 73 7.99 5.82 13.47
C ALA A 73 8.83 5.58 12.20
N ALA A 74 8.60 4.48 11.49
CA ALA A 74 9.25 4.16 10.22
C ALA A 74 8.90 5.19 9.14
N LYS A 75 7.61 5.53 8.99
CA LYS A 75 7.18 6.57 8.05
C LYS A 75 7.85 7.91 8.34
N LYS A 76 7.89 8.32 9.61
CA LYS A 76 8.58 9.55 10.02
C LYS A 76 10.08 9.52 9.72
N ARG A 77 10.73 8.36 9.87
CA ARG A 77 12.14 8.16 9.49
C ARG A 77 12.34 8.32 7.98
N TRP A 78 11.50 7.70 7.16
CA TRP A 78 11.58 7.83 5.70
C TRP A 78 11.30 9.24 5.20
N ASP A 79 10.28 9.90 5.78
CA ASP A 79 10.00 11.32 5.49
C ASP A 79 11.21 12.20 5.88
N GLY A 80 11.94 11.83 6.93
CA GLY A 80 13.22 12.42 7.31
C GLY A 80 14.29 12.29 6.22
N LEU A 81 14.48 11.09 5.67
CA LEU A 81 15.46 10.83 4.59
C LEU A 81 15.17 11.65 3.32
N LEU A 82 13.89 11.81 2.98
CA LEU A 82 13.45 12.64 1.85
C LEU A 82 13.68 14.12 2.14
N ARG A 83 13.34 14.59 3.34
CA ARG A 83 13.53 15.99 3.76
C ARG A 83 15.00 16.38 3.86
N GLU A 84 15.86 15.45 4.27
CA GLU A 84 17.31 15.63 4.35
C GLU A 84 17.99 15.54 2.98
N GLY A 85 17.27 15.15 1.91
CA GLY A 85 17.81 15.03 0.57
C GLY A 85 18.74 13.83 0.36
N LYS A 86 18.79 12.91 1.33
CA LYS A 86 19.55 11.65 1.24
C LYS A 86 18.97 10.71 0.19
N VAL A 87 17.64 10.73 0.07
CA VAL A 87 16.92 10.05 -1.01
C VAL A 87 16.28 11.12 -1.87
N LYS A 88 16.63 11.14 -3.15
CA LYS A 88 16.11 12.10 -4.11
C LYS A 88 14.73 11.65 -4.59
N LEU A 89 13.76 12.55 -4.58
CA LEU A 89 12.43 12.31 -5.13
C LEU A 89 12.46 12.38 -6.65
N LEU A 90 11.92 11.37 -7.33
CA LEU A 90 11.66 11.41 -8.77
C LEU A 90 10.19 11.12 -9.04
N THR A 91 9.60 11.86 -9.98
CA THR A 91 8.30 11.48 -10.55
C THR A 91 8.46 10.26 -11.47
N PRO A 92 7.40 9.45 -11.68
CA PRO A 92 7.48 8.31 -12.60
C PRO A 92 7.95 8.68 -14.01
N ARG A 93 7.55 9.86 -14.50
CA ARG A 93 7.96 10.38 -15.80
C ARG A 93 9.44 10.76 -15.85
N GLU A 94 9.95 11.43 -14.81
CA GLU A 94 11.39 11.70 -14.69
C GLU A 94 12.21 10.43 -14.56
N ALA A 95 11.70 9.43 -13.83
CA ALA A 95 12.33 8.12 -13.73
C ALA A 95 12.41 7.44 -15.09
N GLY A 96 11.34 7.50 -15.90
CA GLY A 96 11.34 6.98 -17.27
C GLY A 96 12.35 7.66 -18.19
N TYR A 97 12.46 8.98 -18.11
CA TYR A 97 13.51 9.73 -18.82
C TYR A 97 14.91 9.34 -18.32
N ALA A 98 15.10 9.18 -17.01
CA ALA A 98 16.38 8.82 -16.44
C ALA A 98 16.83 7.40 -16.82
N THR A 99 15.89 6.45 -16.91
CA THR A 99 16.17 5.10 -17.39
C THR A 99 16.46 5.09 -18.89
N SER A 100 15.70 5.84 -19.70
CA SER A 100 15.81 5.79 -21.17
C SER A 100 16.95 6.62 -21.74
N LEU A 101 17.26 7.78 -21.15
CA LEU A 101 18.26 8.73 -21.66
C LEU A 101 19.59 8.61 -20.93
N SER A 102 19.57 8.53 -19.60
CA SER A 102 20.79 8.45 -18.79
C SER A 102 21.23 7.02 -18.45
N ASN A 103 20.52 6.00 -18.96
CA ASN A 103 20.80 4.58 -18.69
C ASN A 103 20.95 4.27 -17.18
N LYS A 104 20.25 5.01 -16.32
CA LYS A 104 20.32 4.79 -14.88
C LYS A 104 19.62 3.48 -14.52
N PRO A 105 20.24 2.62 -13.71
CA PRO A 105 19.64 1.35 -13.34
C PRO A 105 18.38 1.57 -12.49
N LEU A 106 17.29 0.89 -12.90
CA LEU A 106 16.05 0.84 -12.16
C LEU A 106 15.97 -0.49 -11.39
N LEU A 107 15.94 -0.40 -10.06
CA LEU A 107 15.76 -1.51 -9.14
C LEU A 107 14.28 -1.68 -8.80
N ASP A 108 13.70 -2.80 -9.25
CA ASP A 108 12.36 -3.22 -8.88
C ASP A 108 12.41 -4.12 -7.64
N VAL A 109 11.85 -3.63 -6.53
CA VAL A 109 11.84 -4.34 -5.24
C VAL A 109 10.53 -5.09 -4.95
N ARG A 110 9.64 -5.22 -5.94
CA ARG A 110 8.39 -5.96 -5.79
C ARG A 110 8.62 -7.47 -5.61
N PRO A 111 7.68 -8.17 -4.94
CA PRO A 111 7.69 -9.63 -4.87
C PRO A 111 7.48 -10.23 -6.26
N SER A 112 7.86 -11.50 -6.39
CA SER A 112 7.73 -12.32 -7.60
C SER A 112 6.32 -12.24 -8.22
N SER A 113 5.28 -12.40 -7.42
CA SER A 113 3.87 -12.41 -7.87
C SER A 113 3.39 -11.13 -8.54
N GLU A 114 3.96 -9.97 -8.20
CA GLU A 114 3.65 -8.70 -8.86
C GLU A 114 4.55 -8.47 -10.08
N ARG A 115 5.81 -8.91 -9.99
CA ARG A 115 6.79 -8.82 -11.07
C ARG A 115 6.34 -9.59 -12.30
N ASP A 116 5.83 -10.81 -12.12
CA ASP A 116 5.42 -11.70 -13.21
C ASP A 116 4.26 -11.14 -14.04
N LYS A 117 3.45 -10.25 -13.47
CA LYS A 117 2.32 -9.62 -14.18
C LYS A 117 2.79 -8.53 -15.15
N ALA A 118 3.70 -7.67 -14.70
CA ALA A 118 4.21 -6.54 -15.47
C ALA A 118 5.50 -6.01 -14.87
N TRP A 119 6.43 -5.57 -15.72
CA TRP A 119 7.68 -4.95 -15.30
C TRP A 119 8.14 -3.84 -16.24
N VAL A 120 9.07 -3.01 -15.78
CA VAL A 120 9.70 -1.98 -16.61
C VAL A 120 10.85 -2.60 -17.40
N LYS A 121 10.94 -2.32 -18.70
CA LYS A 121 12.00 -2.81 -19.57
C LYS A 121 13.37 -2.36 -19.06
N GLY A 122 14.33 -3.29 -19.02
CA GLY A 122 15.69 -3.01 -18.54
C GLY A 122 15.80 -2.83 -17.01
N SER A 123 14.72 -3.03 -16.25
CA SER A 123 14.78 -2.99 -14.78
C SER A 123 15.37 -4.26 -14.20
N THR A 124 16.24 -4.10 -13.21
CA THR A 124 16.79 -5.21 -12.43
C THR A 124 15.86 -5.54 -11.29
N TRP A 125 15.49 -6.82 -11.18
CA TRP A 125 14.62 -7.30 -10.11
C TRP A 125 15.45 -7.83 -8.94
N VAL A 126 15.19 -7.31 -7.74
CA VAL A 126 15.65 -7.86 -6.47
C VAL A 126 14.56 -7.62 -5.41
N PRO A 127 13.79 -8.64 -5.00
CA PRO A 127 12.68 -8.46 -4.07
C PRO A 127 13.19 -8.16 -2.65
N ILE A 128 12.64 -7.11 -2.02
CA ILE A 128 12.87 -6.86 -0.59
C ILE A 128 12.01 -7.78 0.29
N PHE A 129 10.80 -8.08 -0.18
CA PHE A 129 9.95 -9.10 0.40
C PHE A 129 9.57 -10.12 -0.65
N ASP A 130 9.56 -11.40 -0.26
CA ASP A 130 9.13 -12.50 -1.12
C ASP A 130 8.08 -13.35 -0.40
N ASN A 131 7.46 -14.28 -1.14
CA ASN A 131 6.44 -15.15 -0.57
C ASN A 131 7.03 -16.01 0.55
N ASP A 132 6.30 -16.09 1.65
CA ASP A 132 6.61 -17.04 2.73
C ASP A 132 6.23 -18.47 2.31
N ASP A 133 7.23 -19.21 1.82
CA ASP A 133 7.12 -20.65 1.56
C ASP A 133 7.40 -21.50 2.81
N ASN A 134 7.83 -20.86 3.91
CA ASN A 134 8.07 -21.54 5.17
C ASN A 134 6.75 -21.90 5.85
N LEU A 135 6.41 -23.19 5.81
CA LEU A 135 5.25 -23.79 6.49
C LEU A 135 5.51 -23.98 7.99
N ASP A 136 6.02 -22.95 8.67
CA ASP A 136 6.12 -22.98 10.12
C ASP A 136 4.72 -22.81 10.75
N ALA A 137 4.42 -23.54 11.82
CA ALA A 137 3.09 -23.56 12.43
C ALA A 137 2.63 -22.16 12.87
N GLY A 138 3.57 -21.29 13.27
CA GLY A 138 3.29 -19.89 13.62
C GLY A 138 3.10 -18.95 12.42
N THR A 139 3.65 -19.29 11.26
CA THR A 139 3.49 -18.53 10.01
C THR A 139 2.22 -18.93 9.28
N LEU A 140 1.83 -20.21 9.37
CA LEU A 140 0.58 -20.73 8.83
C LEU A 140 -0.64 -20.09 9.50
N SER A 141 -0.64 -19.97 10.83
CA SER A 141 -1.74 -19.31 11.54
C SER A 141 -1.88 -17.85 11.08
N LYS A 142 -0.77 -17.11 10.99
CA LYS A 142 -0.76 -15.74 10.47
C LYS A 142 -1.24 -15.64 9.02
N LYS A 143 -0.86 -16.59 8.16
CA LYS A 143 -1.32 -16.66 6.76
C LYS A 143 -2.83 -16.90 6.69
N VAL A 144 -3.36 -17.80 7.52
CA VAL A 144 -4.81 -18.07 7.62
C VAL A 144 -5.56 -16.86 8.18
N THR A 145 -5.09 -16.24 9.26
CA THR A 145 -5.69 -15.04 9.84
C THR A 145 -5.67 -13.88 8.84
N SER A 146 -4.53 -13.64 8.18
CA SER A 146 -4.40 -12.61 7.15
C SER A 146 -5.33 -12.87 5.96
N PHE A 147 -5.42 -14.12 5.52
CA PHE A 147 -6.38 -14.53 4.50
C PHE A 147 -7.82 -14.26 4.94
N ALA A 148 -8.23 -14.70 6.13
CA ALA A 148 -9.57 -14.52 6.68
C ALA A 148 -9.96 -13.05 6.91
N MET A 149 -9.02 -12.22 7.37
CA MET A 149 -9.24 -10.79 7.62
C MET A 149 -9.31 -9.93 6.33
N GLY A 150 -9.14 -10.53 5.14
CA GLY A 150 -9.31 -9.84 3.87
C GLY A 150 -8.20 -10.06 2.85
N GLY A 151 -7.20 -10.89 3.16
CA GLY A 151 -6.19 -11.34 2.19
C GLY A 151 -6.82 -12.05 0.99
N TRP A 152 -7.92 -12.80 1.19
CA TRP A 152 -8.66 -13.42 0.08
C TRP A 152 -9.30 -12.40 -0.89
N TRP A 153 -9.76 -11.27 -0.35
CA TRP A 153 -10.37 -10.19 -1.12
C TRP A 153 -9.32 -9.39 -1.90
N SER A 154 -8.28 -8.93 -1.20
CA SER A 154 -7.21 -8.09 -1.75
C SER A 154 -6.15 -8.86 -2.53
N GLY A 155 -6.05 -10.18 -2.31
CA GLY A 155 -5.01 -11.04 -2.85
C GLY A 155 -3.60 -10.66 -2.44
N ALA A 156 -3.45 -9.87 -1.38
CA ALA A 156 -2.14 -9.49 -0.87
C ALA A 156 -1.45 -10.73 -0.29
N PRO A 157 -0.32 -11.20 -0.86
CA PRO A 157 0.40 -12.34 -0.33
C PRO A 157 0.96 -12.01 1.06
N THR A 158 1.07 -13.02 1.91
CA THR A 158 1.88 -12.92 3.13
C THR A 158 3.34 -12.89 2.72
N LEU A 159 3.99 -11.76 2.98
CA LEU A 159 5.33 -11.45 2.51
C LEU A 159 6.32 -11.45 3.67
N ALA A 160 7.46 -12.12 3.51
CA ALA A 160 8.58 -12.06 4.45
C ALA A 160 9.76 -11.29 3.90
N PHE A 161 10.52 -10.70 4.82
CA PHE A 161 11.72 -9.95 4.50
C PHE A 161 12.84 -10.87 3.99
N ASN A 162 13.38 -10.54 2.82
CA ASN A 162 14.48 -11.28 2.22
C ASN A 162 15.82 -10.79 2.76
N LYS A 163 16.48 -11.59 3.61
CA LYS A 163 17.80 -11.26 4.17
C LYS A 163 18.90 -11.15 3.10
N LEU A 164 18.73 -11.79 1.95
CA LEU A 164 19.68 -11.77 0.82
C LEU A 164 19.52 -10.54 -0.07
N PHE A 165 18.57 -9.65 0.22
CA PHE A 165 18.31 -8.45 -0.56
C PHE A 165 19.59 -7.61 -0.76
N LEU A 166 20.27 -7.24 0.33
CA LEU A 166 21.46 -6.39 0.25
C LEU A 166 22.59 -7.05 -0.54
N SER A 167 22.89 -8.33 -0.27
CA SER A 167 23.94 -9.08 -0.98
C SER A 167 23.69 -9.14 -2.49
N LYS A 168 22.44 -9.36 -2.91
CA LYS A 168 22.06 -9.39 -4.33
C LYS A 168 22.14 -8.01 -5.00
N VAL A 169 21.94 -6.93 -4.25
CA VAL A 169 22.08 -5.57 -4.79
C VAL A 169 23.56 -5.21 -4.90
N GLU A 170 24.37 -5.50 -3.88
CA GLU A 170 25.82 -5.24 -3.88
C GLU A 170 26.58 -6.03 -4.95
N GLU A 171 26.11 -7.23 -5.32
CA GLU A 171 26.68 -8.00 -6.43
C GLU A 171 26.44 -7.34 -7.79
N LYS A 172 25.29 -6.66 -7.96
CA LYS A 172 24.84 -6.10 -9.25
C LYS A 172 25.21 -4.65 -9.44
N PHE A 173 25.31 -3.87 -8.36
CA PHE A 173 25.48 -2.43 -8.41
C PHE A 173 26.60 -1.98 -7.48
N PRO A 174 27.51 -1.12 -7.96
CA PRO A 174 28.50 -0.51 -7.08
C PRO A 174 27.83 0.57 -6.22
N LYS A 175 28.42 0.89 -5.06
CA LYS A 175 27.80 1.74 -4.03
C LYS A 175 27.66 3.21 -4.42
N ASP A 176 28.47 3.65 -5.38
CA ASP A 176 28.48 4.99 -5.97
C ASP A 176 27.46 5.16 -7.10
N ALA A 177 26.86 4.07 -7.59
CA ALA A 177 25.89 4.12 -8.68
C ALA A 177 24.62 4.91 -8.32
N GLU A 178 24.10 5.63 -9.32
CA GLU A 178 22.82 6.34 -9.24
C GLU A 178 21.65 5.38 -9.43
N LEU A 179 21.12 4.86 -8.32
CA LEU A 179 20.12 3.80 -8.32
C LEU A 179 18.71 4.36 -8.16
N ILE A 180 17.83 4.06 -9.11
CA ILE A 180 16.41 4.38 -9.01
C ILE A 180 15.70 3.18 -8.40
N VAL A 181 15.03 3.35 -7.27
CA VAL A 181 14.33 2.28 -6.56
C VAL A 181 12.83 2.49 -6.67
N ALA A 182 12.14 1.47 -7.19
CA ALA A 182 10.71 1.52 -7.42
C ALA A 182 10.02 0.27 -6.84
N CYS A 183 8.79 0.48 -6.35
CA CYS A 183 7.85 -0.60 -6.04
C CYS A 183 6.45 -0.18 -6.53
N GLN A 184 5.42 -0.99 -6.27
CA GLN A 184 4.07 -0.66 -6.72
C GLN A 184 3.58 0.71 -6.24
N LYS A 185 3.49 0.93 -4.92
CA LYS A 185 2.91 2.15 -4.30
C LYS A 185 3.94 3.12 -3.71
N GLY A 186 5.22 2.75 -3.71
CA GLY A 186 6.33 3.55 -3.18
C GLY A 186 6.77 3.24 -1.74
N LEU A 187 5.96 2.59 -0.90
CA LEU A 187 6.32 2.34 0.51
C LEU A 187 7.47 1.32 0.67
N ARG A 188 7.39 0.19 -0.04
CA ARG A 188 8.43 -0.84 0.01
C ARG A 188 9.77 -0.35 -0.54
N SER A 189 9.75 0.54 -1.53
CA SER A 189 10.95 1.16 -2.07
C SER A 189 11.57 2.16 -1.11
N LEU A 190 10.80 2.87 -0.28
CA LEU A 190 11.36 3.71 0.79
C LEU A 190 12.06 2.88 1.86
N ALA A 191 11.45 1.77 2.27
CA ALA A 191 12.09 0.82 3.18
C ALA A 191 13.40 0.27 2.58
N ALA A 192 13.40 -0.07 1.28
CA ALA A 192 14.60 -0.49 0.58
C ALA A 192 15.67 0.62 0.53
N CYS A 193 15.29 1.88 0.27
CA CYS A 193 16.21 3.01 0.29
C CYS A 193 16.86 3.20 1.67
N GLU A 194 16.12 3.03 2.77
CA GLU A 194 16.69 3.08 4.14
C GLU A 194 17.77 2.00 4.32
N LEU A 195 17.49 0.76 3.87
CA LEU A 195 18.45 -0.34 3.95
C LEU A 195 19.71 -0.10 3.10
N LEU A 196 19.53 0.40 1.87
CA LEU A 196 20.63 0.71 0.96
C LEU A 196 21.45 1.90 1.49
N TYR A 197 20.80 2.93 2.01
CA TYR A 197 21.49 4.06 2.63
C TYR A 197 22.36 3.60 3.80
N ASN A 198 21.83 2.71 4.66
CA ASN A 198 22.60 2.12 5.77
C ASN A 198 23.75 1.22 5.29
N ALA A 199 23.66 0.65 4.09
CA ALA A 199 24.72 -0.15 3.47
C ALA A 199 25.81 0.70 2.75
N GLY A 200 25.63 2.03 2.73
CA GLY A 200 26.60 2.99 2.17
C GLY A 200 26.30 3.46 0.74
N TYR A 201 25.07 3.29 0.24
CA TYR A 201 24.67 3.86 -1.04
C TYR A 201 24.30 5.34 -0.88
N GLU A 202 24.96 6.21 -1.64
CA GLU A 202 24.80 7.66 -1.51
C GLU A 202 23.78 8.24 -2.51
N ASN A 203 23.70 7.65 -3.72
CA ASN A 203 22.91 8.19 -4.83
C ASN A 203 21.61 7.40 -5.04
N LEU A 204 20.68 7.52 -4.09
CA LEU A 204 19.39 6.83 -4.14
C LEU A 204 18.27 7.75 -4.63
N PHE A 205 17.51 7.26 -5.61
CA PHE A 205 16.35 7.95 -6.15
C PHE A 205 15.09 7.12 -5.89
N TRP A 206 14.08 7.72 -5.26
CA TRP A 206 12.80 7.09 -4.98
C TRP A 206 11.72 7.59 -5.93
N VAL A 207 10.99 6.65 -6.55
CA VAL A 207 9.87 6.97 -7.43
C VAL A 207 8.62 7.29 -6.60
N GLN A 208 8.16 8.54 -6.69
CA GLN A 208 6.97 9.03 -6.00
C GLN A 208 5.72 8.27 -6.42
N GLY A 209 4.99 7.74 -5.44
CA GLY A 209 3.75 6.97 -5.69
C GLY A 209 3.99 5.62 -6.38
N GLY A 210 5.26 5.23 -6.57
CA GLY A 210 5.66 3.98 -7.20
C GLY A 210 5.24 3.85 -8.66
N LEU A 211 5.33 2.62 -9.15
CA LEU A 211 5.00 2.23 -10.51
C LEU A 211 3.49 2.35 -10.82
N GLU A 212 2.65 2.38 -9.78
CA GLU A 212 1.21 2.58 -9.90
C GLU A 212 0.84 3.98 -10.42
N SER A 213 1.67 4.96 -10.09
CA SER A 213 1.44 6.36 -10.48
C SER A 213 1.95 6.67 -11.90
N ALA A 214 2.72 5.76 -12.52
CA ALA A 214 3.26 5.95 -13.86
C ALA A 214 2.17 5.90 -14.93
N GLY A 215 2.19 6.82 -15.89
CA GLY A 215 1.43 6.71 -17.15
C GLY A 215 1.85 5.48 -17.95
N GLU A 216 1.03 5.11 -18.94
CA GLU A 216 1.34 3.99 -19.85
C GLU A 216 2.53 4.36 -20.77
N GLU A 217 2.68 5.65 -21.05
CA GLU A 217 3.73 6.26 -21.85
C GLU A 217 4.98 6.68 -21.05
N ASP A 218 4.88 6.77 -19.72
CA ASP A 218 5.99 7.26 -18.88
C ASP A 218 7.10 6.22 -18.74
N LEU A 219 6.74 4.94 -18.71
CA LEU A 219 7.66 3.81 -18.52
C LEU A 219 7.40 2.73 -19.56
N VAL A 220 8.44 2.36 -20.29
CA VAL A 220 8.39 1.24 -21.23
C VAL A 220 8.14 -0.04 -20.43
N THR A 221 6.93 -0.57 -20.53
CA THR A 221 6.46 -1.72 -19.74
C THR A 221 6.45 -2.98 -20.60
N GLU A 222 6.83 -4.10 -20.00
CA GLU A 222 6.76 -5.45 -20.55
C GLU A 222 5.90 -6.31 -19.61
N GLY A 223 5.02 -7.14 -20.17
CA GLY A 223 4.17 -8.05 -19.39
C GLY A 223 2.76 -8.19 -19.95
N ALA A 224 1.97 -9.06 -19.32
CA ALA A 224 0.61 -9.37 -19.75
C ALA A 224 -0.41 -8.30 -19.33
N LYS A 225 -0.11 -7.52 -18.28
CA LYS A 225 -1.01 -6.54 -17.68
C LYS A 225 -0.36 -5.15 -17.63
N PRO A 226 -1.16 -4.07 -17.58
CA PRO A 226 -0.61 -2.74 -17.35
C PRO A 226 -0.01 -2.64 -15.93
N LEU A 227 1.04 -1.84 -15.82
CA LEU A 227 1.83 -1.70 -14.58
C LEU A 227 0.99 -1.25 -13.37
N LYS A 228 -0.05 -0.44 -13.61
CA LYS A 228 -1.00 0.03 -12.59
C LYS A 228 -1.75 -1.10 -11.91
N LEU A 229 -2.12 -2.13 -12.67
CA LEU A 229 -2.90 -3.26 -12.18
C LEU A 229 -2.05 -4.40 -11.60
N ALA A 230 -0.72 -4.34 -11.78
CA ALA A 230 0.18 -5.41 -11.37
C ALA A 230 0.18 -5.66 -9.85
N GLY A 231 -0.12 -4.64 -9.04
CA GLY A 231 -0.22 -4.78 -7.58
C GLY A 231 -1.60 -5.15 -7.05
N ILE A 232 -2.61 -5.24 -7.90
CA ILE A 232 -3.96 -5.66 -7.50
C ILE A 232 -4.00 -7.19 -7.57
N GLY A 233 -4.70 -7.82 -6.64
CA GLY A 233 -4.80 -9.28 -6.55
C GLY A 233 -6.15 -9.76 -6.03
N GLY A 234 -6.29 -11.08 -6.00
CA GLY A 234 -7.38 -11.76 -5.31
C GLY A 234 -8.74 -11.55 -5.96
N PHE A 235 -9.78 -11.71 -5.16
CA PHE A 235 -11.15 -11.63 -5.66
C PHE A 235 -11.54 -10.22 -6.10
N SER A 236 -10.94 -9.19 -5.51
CA SER A 236 -11.14 -7.79 -5.92
C SER A 236 -10.66 -7.52 -7.34
N GLU A 237 -9.56 -8.17 -7.76
CA GLU A 237 -9.07 -8.12 -9.14
C GLU A 237 -10.08 -8.77 -10.10
N PHE A 238 -10.66 -9.91 -9.70
CA PHE A 238 -11.63 -10.64 -10.51
C PHE A 238 -12.91 -9.83 -10.73
N LEU A 239 -13.44 -9.18 -9.70
CA LEU A 239 -14.67 -8.40 -9.79
C LEU A 239 -14.50 -6.99 -10.39
N GLY A 240 -13.26 -6.50 -10.56
CA GLY A 240 -13.05 -5.13 -11.04
C GLY A 240 -13.40 -4.07 -9.99
N TRP A 241 -13.34 -4.43 -8.70
CA TRP A 241 -13.85 -3.58 -7.62
C TRP A 241 -12.96 -2.37 -7.33
N THR A 242 -11.67 -2.46 -7.66
CA THR A 242 -10.69 -1.43 -7.30
C THR A 242 -10.84 -0.15 -8.15
N ASP A 243 -10.50 1.00 -7.55
CA ASP A 243 -10.57 2.31 -8.22
C ASP A 243 -9.76 2.35 -9.51
N GLN A 244 -8.62 1.68 -9.53
CA GLN A 244 -7.75 1.62 -10.70
C GLN A 244 -8.37 0.83 -11.85
N GLN A 245 -9.02 -0.29 -11.55
CA GLN A 245 -9.73 -1.08 -12.56
C GLN A 245 -10.93 -0.32 -13.10
N ARG A 246 -11.64 0.44 -12.25
CA ARG A 246 -12.75 1.31 -12.69
C ARG A 246 -12.26 2.47 -13.56
N ALA A 247 -11.12 3.07 -13.22
CA ALA A 247 -10.50 4.11 -14.04
C ALA A 247 -10.06 3.56 -15.40
N GLN A 248 -9.52 2.35 -15.46
CA GLN A 248 -9.18 1.68 -16.72
C GLN A 248 -10.43 1.28 -17.51
N ALA A 249 -11.46 0.74 -16.84
CA ALA A 249 -12.75 0.43 -17.46
C ALA A 249 -13.40 1.66 -18.11
N ALA A 250 -13.26 2.82 -17.47
CA ALA A 250 -13.77 4.08 -18.01
C ALA A 250 -13.03 4.51 -19.29
N LYS A 251 -11.76 4.14 -19.45
CA LYS A 251 -10.98 4.38 -20.68
C LYS A 251 -11.31 3.38 -21.80
N GLU A 252 -11.46 2.10 -21.45
CA GLU A 252 -11.66 1.00 -22.42
C GLU A 252 -13.13 0.83 -22.86
N GLY A 253 -14.07 1.53 -22.20
CA GLY A 253 -15.46 1.65 -22.63
C GLY A 253 -16.41 0.56 -22.13
N TRP A 254 -17.56 0.42 -22.81
CA TRP A 254 -18.69 -0.38 -22.33
C TRP A 254 -18.41 -1.89 -22.21
N GLY A 255 -17.53 -2.44 -23.06
CA GLY A 255 -17.20 -3.88 -23.03
C GLY A 255 -16.64 -4.32 -21.68
N TYR A 256 -15.78 -3.50 -21.08
CA TYR A 256 -15.15 -3.79 -19.80
C TYR A 256 -16.17 -3.80 -18.64
N ARG A 257 -17.16 -2.90 -18.72
CA ARG A 257 -18.26 -2.84 -17.75
C ARG A 257 -19.19 -4.05 -17.87
N LEU A 258 -19.47 -4.52 -19.09
CA LEU A 258 -20.24 -5.74 -19.33
C LEU A 258 -19.55 -6.99 -18.76
N VAL A 259 -18.23 -7.11 -18.94
CA VAL A 259 -17.46 -8.23 -18.39
C VAL A 259 -17.59 -8.31 -16.88
N TYR A 260 -17.45 -7.19 -16.16
CA TYR A 260 -17.59 -7.21 -14.70
C TYR A 260 -19.03 -7.45 -14.25
N THR A 261 -20.03 -6.93 -14.95
CA THR A 261 -21.43 -7.28 -14.64
C THR A 261 -21.68 -8.77 -14.85
N ALA A 262 -21.16 -9.37 -15.92
CA ALA A 262 -21.30 -10.80 -16.17
C ALA A 262 -20.61 -11.64 -15.09
N ARG A 263 -19.40 -11.25 -14.65
CA ARG A 263 -18.72 -11.90 -13.52
C ARG A 263 -19.53 -11.81 -12.23
N LEU A 264 -20.10 -10.64 -11.94
CA LEU A 264 -20.96 -10.44 -10.76
C LEU A 264 -22.19 -11.34 -10.82
N PHE A 265 -22.89 -11.38 -11.96
CA PHE A 265 -24.01 -12.30 -12.17
C PHE A 265 -23.59 -13.76 -11.98
N GLY A 266 -22.44 -14.16 -12.51
CA GLY A 266 -21.90 -15.51 -12.31
C GLY A 266 -21.66 -15.85 -10.85
N VAL A 267 -21.16 -14.90 -10.04
CA VAL A 267 -20.97 -15.08 -8.60
C VAL A 267 -22.31 -15.24 -7.87
N VAL A 268 -23.31 -14.44 -8.22
CA VAL A 268 -24.66 -14.55 -7.65
C VAL A 268 -25.26 -15.92 -7.97
N LEU A 269 -25.21 -16.35 -9.23
CA LEU A 269 -25.72 -17.67 -9.64
C LEU A 269 -24.97 -18.82 -8.94
N ALA A 270 -23.66 -18.69 -8.78
CA ALA A 270 -22.87 -19.69 -8.05
C ALA A 270 -23.26 -19.74 -6.58
N ALA A 271 -23.49 -18.60 -5.92
CA ALA A 271 -23.94 -18.55 -4.53
C ALA A 271 -25.33 -19.17 -4.35
N ASP A 272 -26.27 -18.87 -5.25
CA ASP A 272 -27.61 -19.46 -5.25
C ASP A 272 -27.55 -20.98 -5.43
N ALA A 273 -26.76 -21.46 -6.39
CA ALA A 273 -26.55 -22.90 -6.61
C ALA A 273 -25.96 -23.59 -5.37
N LEU A 274 -25.03 -22.92 -4.68
CA LEU A 274 -24.41 -23.43 -3.45
C LEU A 274 -25.41 -23.49 -2.29
N LEU A 275 -26.28 -22.49 -2.16
CA LEU A 275 -27.38 -22.48 -1.18
C LEU A 275 -28.38 -23.61 -1.43
N VAL A 276 -28.82 -23.78 -2.68
CA VAL A 276 -29.76 -24.87 -3.06
C VAL A 276 -29.11 -26.24 -2.83
N GLY A 277 -27.83 -26.40 -3.20
CA GLY A 277 -27.09 -27.63 -2.95
C GLY A 277 -26.92 -27.94 -1.45
N ALA A 278 -26.64 -26.92 -0.62
CA ALA A 278 -26.54 -27.09 0.83
C ALA A 278 -27.87 -27.48 1.47
N GLN A 279 -29.00 -26.93 0.99
CA GLN A 279 -30.33 -27.32 1.43
C GLN A 279 -30.63 -28.78 1.07
N GLN A 280 -30.37 -29.20 -0.17
CA GLN A 280 -30.54 -30.58 -0.60
C GLN A 280 -29.67 -31.56 0.19
N LEU A 281 -28.42 -31.20 0.46
CA LEU A 281 -27.53 -32.01 1.30
C LEU A 281 -28.03 -32.11 2.75
N GLY A 282 -28.56 -31.01 3.30
CA GLY A 282 -29.17 -30.99 4.62
C GLY A 282 -30.36 -31.95 4.72
N HIS A 283 -31.23 -31.96 3.72
CA HIS A 283 -32.33 -32.93 3.62
C HIS A 283 -31.82 -34.37 3.55
N TYR A 284 -30.82 -34.65 2.71
CA TYR A 284 -30.25 -35.98 2.57
C TYR A 284 -29.58 -36.51 3.86
N ILE A 285 -28.89 -35.65 4.62
CA ILE A 285 -28.29 -36.00 5.91
C ILE A 285 -29.36 -36.28 6.97
N GLN A 286 -30.48 -35.55 6.94
CA GLN A 286 -31.61 -35.80 7.84
C GLN A 286 -32.25 -37.17 7.55
N ASP A 287 -32.43 -37.51 6.28
CA ASP A 287 -32.98 -38.81 5.88
C ASP A 287 -32.07 -39.98 6.31
N LEU A 288 -30.75 -39.82 6.21
CA LEU A 288 -29.77 -40.82 6.67
C LEU A 288 -29.70 -40.97 8.20
N ARG A 289 -30.08 -39.95 8.97
CA ARG A 289 -30.10 -40.00 10.46
C ARG A 289 -31.43 -40.53 11.00
N GLY A 290 -32.49 -40.52 10.18
CA GLY A 290 -33.82 -41.03 10.53
C GLY A 290 -33.97 -42.56 10.39
N HIS A 291 -32.99 -43.24 9.82
CA HIS A 291 -32.87 -44.70 9.72
C HIS A 291 -31.83 -45.25 10.70
#